data_AF-A0A952IQL9-F1
#
_entry.id   AF-A0A952IQL9-F1
#
_cell.length_a   1.000
_cell.length_b   1.000
_cell.length_c   1.000
_cell.angle_alpha   90.00
_cell.angle_beta   90.00
_cell.angle_gamma   90.00
#
_symmetry.space_group_name_H-M   'P 1'
#
loop_
_entity.id
_entity.type
_entity.pdbx_description
1 polymer ?
#
loop_
_entity_poly.entity_id
_entity_poly.type
_entity_poly.pdbx_seq_one_letter_code
_entity_poly.pdbx_strand_id
1 'polypeptide(L)'
;MQPHVQQRQQRAAAARVLLSLHADGNLQSPERWTWRTVDRLPGWCLAGAEQRIQLQLTCGALYLSPDIRLWIDQHALRIVHDLLGQTLFDRIMAQADRMQLPRESAAQVIEQAGVEPATAEPEAIQSLLMRAGANVLSATVHESLPHDMLTQSLGPTVGEINEASALALVRAAEVLIDEADNPMSDSQTQDSQTPEEQTDDPSAPVEAQQP
;
A
#
# COMPACT_ATOMS: atom_id res chain seq x y z
N MET A 1 -1.02 1.15 -22.21
CA MET A 1 0.36 0.69 -22.49
C MET A 1 0.31 -0.78 -22.90
N GLN A 2 1.05 -1.23 -23.93
CA GLN A 2 0.98 -2.63 -24.37
C GLN A 2 1.65 -3.56 -23.33
N PRO A 3 1.01 -4.68 -22.92
CA PRO A 3 1.51 -5.56 -21.85
C PRO A 3 2.93 -6.10 -22.12
N HIS A 4 3.29 -6.29 -23.39
CA HIS A 4 4.62 -6.73 -23.80
C HIS A 4 5.72 -5.70 -23.52
N VAL A 5 5.42 -4.40 -23.53
CA VAL A 5 6.42 -3.34 -23.25
C VAL A 5 6.77 -3.34 -21.77
N GLN A 6 5.76 -3.43 -20.91
CA GLN A 6 5.93 -3.48 -19.46
C GLN A 6 6.73 -4.72 -19.03
N GLN A 7 6.42 -5.89 -19.60
CA GLN A 7 7.16 -7.11 -19.32
C GLN A 7 8.65 -7.01 -19.74
N ARG A 8 8.94 -6.38 -20.89
CA ARG A 8 10.33 -6.17 -21.33
C ARG A 8 11.09 -5.25 -20.39
N GLN A 9 10.46 -4.17 -19.93
CA GLN A 9 11.06 -3.25 -18.95
C GLN A 9 11.34 -3.94 -17.62
N GLN A 10 10.37 -4.73 -17.11
CA GLN A 10 10.55 -5.51 -15.89
C GLN A 10 11.70 -6.51 -16.00
N ARG A 11 11.77 -7.27 -17.11
CA ARG A 11 12.89 -8.21 -17.35
C ARG A 11 14.23 -7.50 -17.43
N ALA A 12 14.30 -6.33 -18.07
CA ALA A 12 15.53 -5.55 -18.15
C ALA A 12 15.96 -5.03 -16.77
N ALA A 13 15.02 -4.55 -15.95
CA ALA A 13 15.29 -4.13 -14.58
C ALA A 13 15.79 -5.30 -13.73
N ALA A 14 15.11 -6.44 -13.77
CA ALA A 14 15.52 -7.66 -13.07
C ALA A 14 16.90 -8.16 -13.49
N ALA A 15 17.18 -8.21 -14.79
CA ALA A 15 18.49 -8.61 -15.29
C ALA A 15 19.61 -7.71 -14.76
N ARG A 16 19.39 -6.38 -14.72
CA ARG A 16 20.38 -5.43 -14.15
C ARG A 16 20.63 -5.70 -12.66
N VAL A 17 19.58 -5.89 -11.87
CA VAL A 17 19.70 -6.16 -10.43
C VAL A 17 20.43 -7.48 -10.19
N LEU A 18 20.04 -8.55 -10.89
CA LEU A 18 20.67 -9.87 -10.76
C LEU A 18 22.14 -9.86 -11.19
N LEU A 19 22.48 -9.13 -12.26
CA LEU A 19 23.87 -8.97 -12.69
C LEU A 19 24.71 -8.21 -11.66
N SER A 20 24.17 -7.14 -11.06
CA SER A 20 24.85 -6.42 -9.97
C SER A 20 25.10 -7.34 -8.78
N LEU A 21 24.06 -8.04 -8.31
CA LEU A 21 24.18 -9.00 -7.20
C LEU A 21 25.20 -10.10 -7.50
N HIS A 22 25.27 -10.57 -8.74
CA HIS A 22 26.25 -11.56 -9.15
C HIS A 22 27.68 -10.99 -9.14
N ALA A 23 27.86 -9.77 -9.67
CA ALA A 23 29.15 -9.09 -9.66
C ALA A 23 29.66 -8.83 -8.23
N ASP A 24 28.75 -8.57 -7.29
CA ASP A 24 29.05 -8.35 -5.88
C ASP A 24 29.19 -9.65 -5.06
N GLY A 25 29.03 -10.83 -5.69
CA GLY A 25 29.11 -12.13 -5.01
C GLY A 25 27.92 -12.45 -4.09
N ASN A 26 26.87 -11.64 -4.13
CA ASN A 26 25.68 -11.77 -3.28
C ASN A 26 24.58 -12.64 -3.92
N LEU A 27 24.71 -12.98 -5.21
CA LEU A 27 23.74 -13.85 -5.89
C LEU A 27 24.00 -15.32 -5.57
N GLN A 28 23.19 -15.88 -4.68
CA GLN A 28 23.19 -17.31 -4.37
C GLN A 28 22.57 -18.11 -5.52
N SER A 29 23.20 -19.23 -5.88
CA SER A 29 22.70 -20.19 -6.89
C SER A 29 22.28 -19.55 -8.23
N PRO A 30 23.20 -18.92 -8.99
CA PRO A 30 22.89 -18.22 -10.25
C PRO A 30 22.07 -19.04 -11.26
N GLU A 31 22.26 -20.36 -11.28
CA GLU A 31 21.58 -21.31 -12.15
C GLU A 31 20.06 -21.40 -11.92
N ARG A 32 19.55 -20.94 -10.77
CA ARG A 32 18.12 -20.92 -10.45
C ARG A 32 17.37 -19.74 -11.10
N TRP A 33 18.11 -18.75 -11.60
CA TRP A 33 17.56 -17.52 -12.18
C TRP A 33 17.29 -17.67 -13.69
N THR A 34 16.23 -18.40 -14.01
CA THR A 34 15.72 -18.49 -15.39
C THR A 34 14.84 -17.30 -15.75
N TRP A 35 14.58 -17.05 -17.04
CA TRP A 35 13.62 -16.01 -17.46
C TRP A 35 12.22 -16.21 -16.87
N ARG A 36 11.81 -17.47 -16.67
CA ARG A 36 10.54 -17.81 -16.01
C ARG A 36 10.54 -17.42 -14.53
N THR A 37 11.68 -17.59 -13.85
CA THR A 37 11.88 -17.14 -12.45
C THR A 37 11.82 -15.61 -12.38
N VAL A 38 12.50 -14.94 -13.31
CA VAL A 38 12.51 -13.46 -13.43
C VAL A 38 11.12 -12.90 -13.65
N ASP A 39 10.31 -13.52 -14.52
CA ASP A 39 8.93 -13.11 -14.77
C ASP A 39 8.01 -13.18 -13.54
N ARG A 40 8.42 -13.95 -12.53
CA ARG A 40 7.66 -14.14 -11.27
C ARG A 40 8.14 -13.22 -10.15
N LEU A 41 9.23 -12.47 -10.35
CA LEU A 41 9.71 -11.54 -9.33
C LEU A 41 8.66 -10.46 -9.06
N PRO A 42 8.27 -10.25 -7.79
CA PRO A 42 7.46 -9.11 -7.41
C PRO A 42 8.11 -7.79 -7.85
N GLY A 43 7.29 -6.80 -8.24
CA GLY A 43 7.78 -5.50 -8.70
C GLY A 43 8.67 -4.81 -7.67
N TRP A 44 8.32 -4.94 -6.39
CA TRP A 44 9.09 -4.37 -5.28
C TRP A 44 10.52 -4.91 -5.17
N CYS A 45 10.81 -6.14 -5.62
CA CYS A 45 12.18 -6.68 -5.63
C CYS A 45 13.11 -5.89 -6.57
N LEU A 46 12.53 -5.15 -7.53
CA LEU A 46 13.24 -4.36 -8.55
C LEU A 46 13.31 -2.88 -8.21
N ALA A 47 12.53 -2.43 -7.22
CA ALA A 47 12.51 -1.05 -6.77
C ALA A 47 13.80 -0.68 -6.01
N GLY A 48 14.14 0.61 -5.97
CA GLY A 48 15.27 1.11 -5.16
C GLY A 48 15.04 0.92 -3.65
N ALA A 49 16.10 1.04 -2.84
CA ALA A 49 15.99 0.85 -1.39
C ALA A 49 14.96 1.79 -0.74
N GLU A 50 14.98 3.08 -1.09
CA GLU A 50 14.05 4.09 -0.60
C GLU A 50 12.60 3.77 -1.00
N GLN A 51 12.36 3.45 -2.28
CA GLN A 51 11.04 3.06 -2.78
C GLN A 51 10.51 1.80 -2.08
N ARG A 52 11.38 0.81 -1.82
CA ARG A 52 10.99 -0.39 -1.07
C ARG A 52 10.63 -0.06 0.38
N ILE A 53 11.40 0.81 1.05
CA ILE A 53 11.10 1.25 2.41
C ILE A 53 9.74 1.96 2.45
N GLN A 54 9.49 2.89 1.51
CA GLN A 54 8.21 3.59 1.41
C GLN A 54 7.05 2.61 1.18
N LEU A 55 7.21 1.66 0.25
CA LEU A 55 6.21 0.64 -0.02
C LEU A 55 5.97 -0.26 1.20
N GLN A 56 7.03 -0.66 1.90
CA GLN A 56 6.95 -1.49 3.09
C GLN A 56 6.21 -0.76 4.23
N LEU A 57 6.56 0.49 4.53
CA LEU A 57 5.84 1.33 5.50
C LEU A 57 4.35 1.47 5.14
N THR A 58 4.07 1.75 3.88
CA THR A 58 2.70 1.93 3.36
C THR A 58 1.88 0.64 3.48
N CYS A 59 2.47 -0.50 3.10
CA CYS A 59 1.85 -1.82 3.26
C CYS A 59 1.56 -2.12 4.74
N GLY A 60 2.51 -1.82 5.63
CA GLY A 60 2.33 -1.99 7.08
C GLY A 60 1.21 -1.14 7.63
N ALA A 61 1.16 0.14 7.26
CA ALA A 61 0.10 1.06 7.67
C ALA A 61 -1.28 0.63 7.13
N LEU A 62 -1.38 0.21 5.87
CA LEU A 62 -2.64 -0.34 5.32
C LEU A 62 -3.05 -1.64 6.02
N TYR A 63 -2.10 -2.52 6.31
CA TYR A 63 -2.36 -3.79 7.00
C TYR A 63 -2.84 -3.58 8.44
N LEU A 64 -2.32 -2.57 9.14
CA LEU A 64 -2.71 -2.23 10.51
C LEU A 64 -3.83 -1.17 10.60
N SER A 65 -4.27 -0.62 9.46
CA SER A 65 -5.17 0.55 9.42
C SER A 65 -6.48 0.43 10.21
N PRO A 66 -7.17 -0.72 10.32
CA PRO A 66 -8.38 -0.80 11.14
C PRO A 66 -8.09 -0.50 12.61
N ASP A 67 -6.96 -0.99 13.12
CA ASP A 67 -6.58 -0.84 14.51
C ASP A 67 -5.95 0.53 14.75
N ILE A 68 -5.16 1.05 13.81
CA ILE A 68 -4.64 2.43 13.88
C ILE A 68 -5.79 3.42 14.08
N ARG A 69 -6.93 3.24 13.40
CA ARG A 69 -8.11 4.11 13.56
C ARG A 69 -8.77 4.04 14.93
N LEU A 70 -8.58 2.93 15.64
CA LEU A 70 -9.10 2.72 16.99
C LEU A 70 -8.14 3.25 18.06
N TRP A 71 -6.94 3.68 17.68
CA TRP A 71 -6.03 4.33 18.62
C TRP A 71 -6.61 5.65 19.08
N ILE A 72 -6.98 5.71 20.36
CA ILE A 72 -7.49 6.93 21.01
C ILE A 72 -6.34 7.93 21.20
N ASP A 73 -5.11 7.44 21.27
CA ASP A 73 -3.93 8.26 21.51
C ASP A 73 -3.50 9.05 20.26
N GLN A 74 -3.61 10.37 20.35
CA GLN A 74 -3.16 11.29 19.30
C GLN A 74 -1.65 11.23 19.06
N HIS A 75 -0.86 10.81 20.04
CA HIS A 75 0.59 10.70 19.93
C HIS A 75 0.99 9.66 18.89
N ALA A 76 0.47 8.43 19.01
CA ALA A 76 0.75 7.35 18.06
C ALA A 76 0.27 7.69 16.65
N LEU A 77 -0.92 8.28 16.53
CA LEU A 77 -1.45 8.74 15.25
C LEU A 77 -0.56 9.80 14.60
N ARG A 78 -0.05 10.75 15.39
CA ARG A 78 0.88 11.78 14.89
C ARG A 78 2.19 11.18 14.42
N ILE A 79 2.74 10.20 15.14
CA ILE A 79 3.94 9.48 14.69
C ILE A 79 3.70 8.82 13.33
N VAL A 80 2.60 8.08 13.16
CA VAL A 80 2.28 7.43 11.88
C VAL A 80 2.10 8.46 10.76
N HIS A 81 1.42 9.57 11.06
CA HIS A 81 1.26 10.69 10.14
C HIS A 81 2.61 11.28 9.72
N ASP A 82 3.53 11.53 10.66
CA ASP A 82 4.84 12.12 10.37
C ASP A 82 5.75 11.15 9.59
N LEU A 83 5.65 9.85 9.84
CA LEU A 83 6.38 8.81 9.11
C LEU A 83 5.92 8.66 7.64
N LEU A 84 4.63 8.83 7.37
CA LEU A 84 4.06 8.61 6.03
C LEU A 84 3.91 9.92 5.23
N GLY A 85 3.86 11.05 5.93
CA GLY A 85 3.41 12.32 5.38
C GLY A 85 1.88 12.41 5.34
N GLN A 86 1.39 13.66 5.42
CA GLN A 86 -0.04 13.97 5.53
C GLN A 86 -0.88 13.35 4.40
N THR A 87 -0.47 13.58 3.15
CA THR A 87 -1.23 13.12 1.97
C THR A 87 -1.41 11.61 1.94
N LEU A 88 -0.35 10.85 2.22
CA LEU A 88 -0.40 9.39 2.19
C LEU A 88 -1.18 8.85 3.39
N PHE A 89 -0.99 9.43 4.57
CA PHE A 89 -1.74 9.07 5.77
C PHE A 89 -3.25 9.22 5.54
N ASP A 90 -3.71 10.38 5.07
CA ASP A 90 -5.13 10.66 4.85
C ASP A 90 -5.74 9.67 3.84
N ARG A 91 -5.02 9.33 2.78
CA ARG A 91 -5.51 8.39 1.77
C ARG A 91 -5.53 6.94 2.24
N ILE A 92 -4.53 6.50 3.01
CA ILE A 92 -4.57 5.19 3.68
C ILE A 92 -5.78 5.13 4.60
N MET A 93 -6.00 6.19 5.38
CA MET A 93 -7.17 6.31 6.26
C MET A 93 -8.47 6.44 5.49
N ALA A 94 -8.52 6.85 4.23
CA ALA A 94 -9.76 6.77 3.43
C ALA A 94 -9.96 5.38 2.80
N GLN A 95 -8.87 4.71 2.42
CA GLN A 95 -8.91 3.42 1.74
C GLN A 95 -9.23 2.25 2.70
N ALA A 96 -8.83 2.37 3.96
CA ALA A 96 -9.02 1.33 4.97
C ALA A 96 -10.50 0.93 5.19
N ASP A 97 -11.46 1.84 4.99
CA ASP A 97 -12.91 1.53 5.06
C ASP A 97 -13.37 0.60 3.93
N ARG A 98 -12.69 0.68 2.78
CA ARG A 98 -13.09 -0.01 1.56
C ARG A 98 -12.51 -1.42 1.49
N MET A 99 -11.40 -1.66 2.17
CA MET A 99 -10.69 -2.94 2.13
C MET A 99 -11.12 -3.87 3.28
N GLN A 100 -12.10 -4.71 3.00
CA GLN A 100 -12.46 -5.84 3.86
C GLN A 100 -11.64 -7.07 3.48
N LEU A 101 -10.37 -7.10 3.86
CA LEU A 101 -9.48 -8.24 3.60
C LEU A 101 -9.45 -9.20 4.79
N PRO A 102 -9.44 -10.53 4.55
CA PRO A 102 -9.21 -11.51 5.60
C PRO A 102 -7.76 -11.42 6.08
N ARG A 103 -7.56 -10.89 7.29
CA ARG A 103 -6.27 -10.74 7.96
C ARG A 103 -6.42 -11.11 9.44
N GLU A 104 -5.29 -11.44 10.06
CA GLU A 104 -5.19 -11.54 11.52
C GLU A 104 -5.65 -10.22 12.16
N SER A 105 -6.16 -10.31 13.40
CA SER A 105 -6.51 -9.11 14.15
C SER A 105 -5.25 -8.28 14.38
N ALA A 106 -5.25 -7.00 13.99
CA ALA A 106 -4.04 -6.22 14.13
C ALA A 106 -3.66 -5.97 15.61
N ALA A 107 -4.62 -6.07 16.55
CA ALA A 107 -4.32 -6.20 17.98
C ALA A 107 -3.37 -7.35 18.31
N GLN A 108 -3.55 -8.54 17.71
CA GLN A 108 -2.64 -9.68 17.91
C GLN A 108 -1.26 -9.39 17.31
N VAL A 109 -1.22 -8.73 16.16
CA VAL A 109 0.03 -8.33 15.50
C VAL A 109 0.81 -7.31 16.34
N ILE A 110 0.11 -6.33 16.92
CA ILE A 110 0.68 -5.32 17.82
C ILE A 110 1.21 -5.98 19.10
N GLU A 111 0.46 -6.91 19.68
CA GLU A 111 0.87 -7.68 20.85
C GLU A 111 2.13 -8.52 20.57
N GLN A 112 2.16 -9.26 19.46
CA GLN A 112 3.34 -10.03 19.01
C GLN A 112 4.56 -9.13 18.73
N ALA A 113 4.31 -7.88 18.33
CA ALA A 113 5.39 -6.92 18.14
C ALA A 113 5.96 -6.40 19.47
N GLY A 114 5.21 -6.53 20.58
CA GLY A 114 5.58 -6.01 21.90
C GLY A 114 5.54 -4.49 21.96
N VAL A 115 4.66 -3.86 21.16
CA VAL A 115 4.56 -2.40 21.05
C VAL A 115 3.25 -1.96 21.70
N GLU A 116 3.33 -1.06 22.68
CA GLU A 116 2.15 -0.41 23.28
C GLU A 116 1.99 0.98 22.64
N PRO A 117 1.03 1.19 21.70
CA PRO A 117 0.98 2.42 20.92
C PRO A 117 0.88 3.70 21.75
N ALA A 118 0.18 3.65 22.89
CA ALA A 118 -0.02 4.81 23.76
C ALA A 118 1.28 5.37 24.37
N THR A 119 2.31 4.53 24.51
CA THR A 119 3.59 4.93 25.12
C THR A 119 4.80 4.65 24.23
N ALA A 120 4.56 4.24 22.98
CA ALA A 120 5.63 3.86 22.07
C ALA A 120 6.36 5.11 21.54
N GLU A 121 7.68 5.01 21.51
CA GLU A 121 8.55 5.97 20.82
C GLU A 121 8.41 5.83 19.30
N PRO A 122 8.76 6.87 18.51
CA PRO A 122 8.64 6.87 17.06
C PRO A 122 9.28 5.67 16.36
N GLU A 123 10.47 5.25 16.81
CA GLU A 123 11.20 4.11 16.24
C GLU A 123 10.47 2.78 16.46
N ALA A 124 9.75 2.64 17.59
CA ALA A 124 8.98 1.43 17.88
C ALA A 124 7.75 1.32 16.96
N ILE A 125 7.05 2.44 16.73
CA ILE A 125 5.95 2.49 15.77
C ILE A 125 6.47 2.24 14.34
N GLN A 126 7.57 2.88 13.94
CA GLN A 126 8.18 2.64 12.64
C GLN A 126 8.56 1.16 12.47
N SER A 127 9.17 0.56 13.49
CA SER A 127 9.53 -0.87 13.49
C SER A 127 8.30 -1.77 13.35
N LEU A 128 7.21 -1.47 14.07
CA LEU A 128 5.93 -2.18 13.95
C LEU A 128 5.39 -2.10 12.50
N LEU A 129 5.32 -0.91 11.92
CA LEU A 129 4.86 -0.72 10.54
C LEU A 129 5.76 -1.47 9.55
N MET A 130 7.09 -1.39 9.72
CA MET A 130 8.04 -2.09 8.86
C MET A 130 7.89 -3.61 8.95
N ARG A 131 7.72 -4.18 10.15
CA ARG A 131 7.54 -5.63 10.33
C ARG A 131 6.23 -6.13 9.73
N ALA A 132 5.15 -5.37 9.90
CA ALA A 132 3.86 -5.65 9.27
C ALA A 132 3.97 -5.57 7.74
N GLY A 133 4.63 -4.54 7.22
CA GLY A 133 4.91 -4.39 5.79
C GLY A 133 5.79 -5.51 5.24
N ALA A 134 6.80 -5.94 5.98
CA ALA A 134 7.65 -7.07 5.62
C ALA A 134 6.82 -8.34 5.46
N ASN A 135 5.88 -8.59 6.39
CA ASN A 135 4.98 -9.72 6.31
C ASN A 135 4.16 -9.68 5.01
N VAL A 136 3.52 -8.54 4.71
CA VAL A 136 2.76 -8.32 3.47
C VAL A 136 3.63 -8.57 2.23
N LEU A 137 4.81 -7.96 2.13
CA LEU A 137 5.68 -8.13 0.97
C LEU A 137 6.20 -9.57 0.84
N SER A 138 6.58 -10.21 1.94
CA SER A 138 7.06 -11.60 1.97
C SER A 138 6.01 -12.60 1.50
N ALA A 139 4.73 -12.36 1.81
CA ALA A 139 3.61 -13.18 1.38
C ALA A 139 3.30 -13.07 -0.12
N THR A 140 3.86 -12.08 -0.82
CA THR A 140 3.76 -11.96 -2.29
C THR A 140 4.85 -12.72 -3.06
N VAL A 141 5.81 -13.32 -2.35
CA VAL A 141 6.91 -14.06 -2.98
C VAL A 141 6.41 -15.45 -3.37
N HIS A 142 6.31 -15.70 -4.68
CA HIS A 142 5.90 -16.99 -5.20
C HIS A 142 6.84 -18.13 -4.76
N GLU A 143 6.29 -19.30 -4.41
CA GLU A 143 7.01 -20.47 -3.86
C GLU A 143 8.22 -20.96 -4.69
N SER A 144 8.20 -20.73 -6.00
CA SER A 144 9.30 -21.08 -6.91
C SER A 144 10.53 -20.17 -6.81
N LEU A 145 10.43 -19.07 -6.08
CA LEU A 145 11.52 -18.11 -5.87
C LEU A 145 12.33 -18.48 -4.61
N PRO A 146 13.61 -18.08 -4.52
CA PRO A 146 14.38 -18.24 -3.29
C PRO A 146 13.87 -17.28 -2.21
N HIS A 147 12.86 -17.71 -1.45
CA HIS A 147 12.12 -16.89 -0.49
C HIS A 147 13.04 -16.19 0.50
N ASP A 148 13.84 -16.95 1.26
CA ASP A 148 14.75 -16.42 2.28
C ASP A 148 15.68 -15.31 1.74
N MET A 149 16.23 -15.52 0.54
CA MET A 149 17.15 -14.57 -0.09
C MET A 149 16.46 -13.24 -0.44
N LEU A 150 15.20 -13.31 -0.90
CA LEU A 150 14.44 -12.12 -1.27
C LEU A 150 13.90 -11.37 -0.05
N THR A 151 13.49 -12.10 0.99
CA THR A 151 12.82 -11.53 2.16
C THR A 151 13.80 -11.08 3.25
N GLN A 152 15.04 -11.57 3.26
CA GLN A 152 16.06 -11.15 4.22
C GLN A 152 16.23 -9.62 4.30
N SER A 153 16.14 -8.93 3.17
CA SER A 153 16.29 -7.47 3.10
C SER A 153 15.13 -6.68 3.72
N LEU A 154 13.97 -7.32 3.90
CA LEU A 154 12.78 -6.70 4.49
C LEU A 154 12.84 -6.64 6.02
N GLY A 155 13.72 -7.44 6.63
CA GLY A 155 13.83 -7.56 8.08
C GLY A 155 12.80 -8.53 8.69
N PRO A 156 12.61 -8.49 10.02
CA PRO A 156 11.68 -9.38 10.70
C PRO A 156 10.24 -9.13 10.28
N THR A 157 9.42 -10.18 10.27
CA THR A 157 7.98 -10.10 9.99
C THR A 157 7.16 -10.17 11.29
N VAL A 158 5.88 -9.79 11.22
CA VAL A 158 4.92 -9.99 12.31
C VAL A 158 3.51 -10.22 11.74
N GLY A 159 2.76 -11.12 12.37
CA GLY A 159 1.43 -11.54 11.96
C GLY A 159 1.40 -12.52 10.78
N GLU A 160 0.18 -12.88 10.36
CA GLU A 160 -0.06 -13.76 9.21
C GLU A 160 -1.00 -13.11 8.18
N ILE A 161 -0.71 -13.36 6.89
CA ILE A 161 -1.54 -12.94 5.77
C ILE A 161 -1.41 -13.92 4.61
N ASN A 162 -2.53 -14.20 3.93
CA ASN A 162 -2.51 -15.00 2.71
C ASN A 162 -2.04 -14.18 1.50
N GLU A 163 -1.50 -14.87 0.49
CA GLU A 163 -0.95 -14.25 -0.73
C GLU A 163 -1.96 -13.33 -1.44
N ALA A 164 -3.22 -13.75 -1.57
CA ALA A 164 -4.23 -12.95 -2.29
C ALA A 164 -4.49 -11.59 -1.61
N SER A 165 -4.56 -11.58 -0.27
CA SER A 165 -4.76 -10.35 0.50
C SER A 165 -3.50 -9.48 0.50
N ALA A 166 -2.32 -10.11 0.57
CA ALA A 166 -1.05 -9.41 0.45
C ALA A 166 -0.90 -8.71 -0.91
N LEU A 167 -1.21 -9.41 -2.02
CA LEU A 167 -1.20 -8.82 -3.35
C LEU A 167 -2.18 -7.65 -3.50
N ALA A 168 -3.36 -7.73 -2.88
CA ALA A 168 -4.32 -6.64 -2.87
C ALA A 168 -3.78 -5.41 -2.11
N LEU A 169 -3.15 -5.62 -0.95
CA LEU A 169 -2.52 -4.55 -0.17
C LEU A 169 -1.35 -3.90 -0.89
N VAL A 170 -0.47 -4.69 -1.52
CA VAL A 170 0.67 -4.15 -2.28
C VAL A 170 0.18 -3.28 -3.43
N ARG A 171 -0.81 -3.75 -4.20
CA ARG A 171 -1.37 -2.94 -5.30
C ARG A 171 -2.02 -1.65 -4.79
N ALA A 172 -2.76 -1.72 -3.68
CA ALA A 172 -3.34 -0.53 -3.07
C ALA A 172 -2.25 0.43 -2.61
N ALA A 173 -1.18 -0.06 -1.98
CA ALA A 173 -0.05 0.74 -1.54
C ALA A 173 0.66 1.43 -2.73
N GLU A 174 0.92 0.70 -3.81
CA GLU A 174 1.53 1.25 -5.03
C GLU A 174 0.68 2.40 -5.62
N VAL A 175 -0.64 2.21 -5.74
CA VAL A 175 -1.55 3.26 -6.22
C VAL A 175 -1.52 4.49 -5.32
N LEU A 176 -1.57 4.30 -4.00
CA LEU A 176 -1.57 5.41 -3.04
C LEU A 176 -0.26 6.21 -3.07
N ILE A 177 0.87 5.54 -3.26
CA ILE A 177 2.19 6.19 -3.41
C ILE A 177 2.22 6.97 -4.73
N ASP A 178 1.84 6.35 -5.85
CA ASP A 178 1.83 6.98 -7.17
C ASP A 178 0.94 8.22 -7.21
N GLU A 179 -0.23 8.17 -6.57
CA GLU A 179 -1.13 9.31 -6.46
C GLU A 179 -0.55 10.39 -5.54
N ALA A 180 0.20 10.03 -4.48
CA ALA A 180 0.75 11.00 -3.52
C ALA A 180 1.88 11.82 -4.15
N ASP A 181 2.65 11.20 -5.05
CA ASP A 181 3.68 11.87 -5.84
C ASP A 181 3.09 12.74 -6.96
N ASN A 182 1.82 12.53 -7.34
CA ASN A 182 1.14 13.23 -8.44
C ASN A 182 -0.20 13.89 -8.01
N PRO A 183 -0.18 14.91 -7.13
CA PRO A 183 -1.40 15.51 -6.57
C PRO A 183 -2.30 16.24 -7.59
N MET A 184 -1.79 16.51 -8.80
CA MET A 184 -2.49 17.28 -9.83
C MET A 184 -3.64 16.53 -10.54
N SER A 185 -3.82 15.23 -10.28
CA SER A 185 -4.82 14.43 -11.01
C SER A 185 -6.26 14.56 -10.47
N ASP A 186 -6.45 15.06 -9.25
CA ASP A 186 -7.76 15.05 -8.56
C ASP A 186 -8.57 16.35 -8.75
N SER A 187 -7.96 17.45 -9.23
CA SER A 187 -8.64 18.75 -9.31
C SER A 187 -9.50 18.97 -10.57
N GLN A 188 -9.68 17.98 -11.44
CA GLN A 188 -10.40 18.17 -12.72
C GLN A 188 -11.77 17.50 -12.82
N THR A 189 -12.28 16.81 -11.78
CA THR A 189 -13.51 16.01 -11.90
C THR A 189 -14.76 16.62 -11.23
N GLN A 190 -14.68 17.77 -10.54
CA GLN A 190 -15.80 18.25 -9.71
C GLN A 190 -16.53 19.54 -10.16
N ASP A 191 -16.12 20.22 -11.22
CA ASP A 191 -16.67 21.55 -11.59
C ASP A 191 -17.57 21.57 -12.85
N SER A 192 -18.27 20.49 -13.18
CA SER A 192 -19.14 20.45 -14.39
C SER A 192 -20.57 19.97 -14.17
N GLN A 193 -21.13 20.16 -12.98
CA GLN A 193 -22.57 20.02 -12.76
C GLN A 193 -23.12 21.20 -11.94
N THR A 194 -23.17 22.38 -12.57
CA THR A 194 -24.22 23.36 -12.27
C THR A 194 -25.35 23.06 -13.25
N PRO A 195 -26.46 22.42 -12.83
CA PRO A 195 -27.65 22.36 -13.65
C PRO A 195 -28.14 23.80 -13.78
N GLU A 196 -28.14 24.32 -15.01
CA GLU A 196 -28.83 25.56 -15.34
C GLU A 196 -30.27 25.47 -14.86
N GLU A 197 -30.56 26.42 -13.98
CA GLU A 197 -31.86 26.84 -13.48
C GLU A 197 -32.79 27.08 -14.68
N GLN A 198 -33.58 26.08 -15.06
CA GLN A 198 -34.68 26.26 -16.00
C GLN A 198 -35.90 26.76 -15.22
N THR A 199 -35.85 28.05 -14.89
CA THR A 199 -37.01 28.88 -14.61
C THR A 199 -37.86 28.98 -15.87
N ASP A 200 -39.09 28.47 -15.81
CA ASP A 200 -40.20 28.92 -16.66
C ASP A 200 -41.45 28.98 -15.78
N ASP A 201 -41.55 30.11 -15.06
CA ASP A 201 -42.60 31.15 -15.05
C ASP A 201 -44.10 30.77 -15.31
N PRO A 202 -45.08 31.68 -15.14
CA PRO A 202 -46.05 31.67 -14.05
C PRO A 202 -47.52 31.73 -14.57
N SER A 203 -48.48 31.95 -13.67
CA SER A 203 -49.91 32.28 -13.95
C SER A 203 -50.77 31.08 -14.39
N ALA A 204 -51.99 30.85 -13.90
CA ALA A 204 -53.03 31.78 -13.42
C ALA A 204 -54.12 30.96 -12.64
N PRO A 205 -55.21 31.57 -12.13
CA PRO A 205 -55.85 31.19 -10.86
C PRO A 205 -57.28 30.61 -11.03
N VAL A 206 -58.00 30.49 -9.89
CA VAL A 206 -59.45 30.71 -9.70
C VAL A 206 -60.35 29.47 -9.45
N GLU A 207 -61.14 29.60 -8.36
CA GLU A 207 -62.47 29.00 -8.05
C GLU A 207 -62.59 27.48 -7.77
N ALA A 208 -63.45 26.97 -6.89
CA ALA A 208 -64.47 27.53 -5.99
C ALA A 208 -64.88 26.46 -4.95
N GLN A 209 -65.48 26.90 -3.85
CA GLN A 209 -66.69 26.33 -3.17
C GLN A 209 -66.71 24.83 -2.81
N GLN A 210 -66.97 24.42 -1.57
CA GLN A 210 -68.23 24.43 -0.80
C GLN A 210 -68.14 23.25 0.21
N PRO A 211 -69.10 23.00 1.13
CA PRO A 211 -70.06 23.89 1.80
C PRO A 211 -69.76 24.08 3.31
#